data_AF-A0A1V1X308-F1
#
_entry.id   AF-A0A1V1X308-F1
#
_cell.length_a   1.000
_cell.length_b   1.000
_cell.length_c   1.000
_cell.angle_alpha   90.00
_cell.angle_beta   90.00
_cell.angle_gamma   90.00
#
_symmetry.space_group_name_H-M   'P 1'
#
loop_
_entity.id
_entity.type
_entity.pdbx_description
1 polymer ?
#
loop_
_entity_poly.entity_id
_entity_poly.type
_entity_poly.pdbx_seq_one_letter_code
_entity_poly.pdbx_strand_id
1 'polypeptide(L)'
;MRENNQTPNAGSRSYLAYGTLIFSGLAITILALFAIAKDTANTMTIFNIVLPVFASWVGTILAFYFGRENFESANQQVRELVQRLTPEERAKANVISIMRSLLDTVYFEIPAGKSDQDIKLQELRDKFGGKISRLPIVDAEKTPKYMIHDSSIDKYKAAGGQLEDTLEKFIATQKEAGYEYGLNKGFIVVSEQATLAAAKRKMDEIPSCQDIYITKDGSPDEPLTGWISNLRLAKYLEA
;
A
#
# COMPACT_ATOMS: atom_id res chain seq x y z
N MET A 1 8.91 -24.84 -15.90
CA MET A 1 8.63 -23.60 -16.64
C MET A 1 8.37 -22.51 -15.61
N ARG A 2 9.31 -21.57 -15.45
CA ARG A 2 9.20 -20.46 -14.48
C ARG A 2 8.58 -19.27 -15.21
N GLU A 3 7.36 -18.89 -14.84
CA GLU A 3 6.78 -17.62 -15.28
C GLU A 3 7.42 -16.46 -14.52
N ASN A 4 8.05 -15.60 -15.30
CA ASN A 4 8.84 -14.47 -14.86
C ASN A 4 7.90 -13.28 -14.60
N ASN A 5 7.23 -13.25 -13.45
CA ASN A 5 6.37 -12.14 -13.07
C ASN A 5 7.19 -10.96 -12.52
N GLN A 6 7.83 -10.24 -13.45
CA GLN A 6 8.37 -8.90 -13.19
C GLN A 6 7.21 -7.98 -12.83
N THR A 7 7.14 -7.53 -11.57
CA THR A 7 6.27 -6.40 -11.23
C THR A 7 6.66 -5.20 -12.09
N PRO A 8 5.71 -4.51 -12.75
CA PRO A 8 6.05 -3.43 -13.67
C PRO A 8 6.77 -2.33 -12.90
N ASN A 9 8.05 -2.14 -13.22
CA ASN A 9 8.87 -1.02 -12.77
C ASN A 9 8.08 0.28 -12.98
N ALA A 10 8.10 1.25 -12.06
CA ALA A 10 7.38 2.51 -12.24
C ALA A 10 7.78 3.21 -13.56
N GLY A 11 9.04 3.05 -13.98
CA GLY A 11 9.52 3.47 -15.30
C GLY A 11 8.95 2.67 -16.49
N SER A 12 8.59 1.40 -16.30
CA SER A 12 7.93 0.60 -17.34
C SER A 12 6.48 1.02 -17.56
N ARG A 13 5.76 1.46 -16.51
CA ARG A 13 4.37 1.94 -16.63
C ARG A 13 4.29 3.27 -17.37
N SER A 14 5.19 4.20 -17.08
CA SER A 14 5.29 5.46 -17.82
C SER A 14 5.76 5.23 -19.26
N TYR A 15 6.70 4.32 -19.49
CA TYR A 15 7.14 3.96 -20.85
C TYR A 15 6.02 3.34 -21.68
N LEU A 16 5.20 2.46 -21.09
CA LEU A 16 4.03 1.89 -21.75
C LEU A 16 2.96 2.96 -22.06
N ALA A 17 2.72 3.89 -21.14
CA ALA A 17 1.76 4.98 -21.36
C ALA A 17 2.22 5.93 -22.48
N TYR A 18 3.47 6.41 -22.44
CA TYR A 18 4.03 7.25 -23.50
C TYR A 18 4.12 6.50 -24.83
N GLY A 19 4.52 5.21 -24.80
CA GLY A 19 4.59 4.36 -25.96
C GLY A 19 3.22 4.19 -26.63
N THR A 20 2.17 3.93 -25.85
CA THR A 20 0.80 3.78 -26.37
C THR A 20 0.28 5.10 -26.95
N LEU A 21 0.57 6.24 -26.31
CA LEU A 21 0.16 7.56 -26.79
C LEU A 21 0.86 7.95 -28.09
N ILE A 22 2.18 7.76 -28.18
CA ILE A 22 2.96 8.07 -29.39
C ILE A 22 2.57 7.12 -30.53
N PHE A 23 2.43 5.83 -30.23
CA PHE A 23 2.05 4.83 -31.23
C PHE A 23 0.65 5.08 -31.80
N SER A 24 -0.33 5.40 -30.95
CA SER A 24 -1.69 5.71 -31.41
C SER A 24 -1.73 6.97 -32.30
N GLY A 25 -1.03 8.04 -31.92
CA GLY A 25 -0.92 9.25 -32.74
C GLY A 25 -0.23 9.01 -34.09
N LEU A 26 0.87 8.24 -34.09
CA LEU A 26 1.57 7.85 -35.33
C LEU A 26 0.70 6.95 -36.22
N ALA A 27 -0.02 5.99 -35.66
CA ALA A 27 -0.91 5.11 -36.41
C ALA A 27 -2.01 5.90 -37.12
N ILE A 28 -2.66 6.84 -36.43
CA ILE A 28 -3.68 7.72 -37.03
C ILE A 28 -3.08 8.55 -38.17
N THR A 29 -1.88 9.10 -37.96
CA THR A 29 -1.17 9.92 -38.96
C THR A 29 -0.80 9.10 -40.20
N ILE A 30 -0.25 7.90 -40.02
CA ILE A 30 0.14 7.00 -41.12
C ILE A 30 -1.08 6.54 -41.91
N LEU A 31 -2.18 6.18 -41.23
CA LEU A 31 -3.41 5.78 -41.90
C LEU A 31 -4.02 6.93 -42.70
N ALA A 32 -3.99 8.16 -42.17
CA ALA A 32 -4.44 9.34 -42.89
C ALA A 32 -3.60 9.61 -44.14
N LEU A 33 -2.26 9.54 -44.04
CA LEU A 33 -1.36 9.72 -45.18
C LEU A 33 -1.54 8.63 -46.24
N PHE A 34 -1.70 7.38 -45.81
CA PHE A 34 -1.94 6.25 -46.72
C PHE A 34 -3.27 6.41 -47.47
N ALA A 35 -4.33 6.84 -46.78
CA ALA A 35 -5.63 7.09 -47.40
C ALA A 35 -5.55 8.21 -48.44
N ILE A 36 -4.88 9.32 -48.13
CA ILE A 36 -4.70 10.46 -49.05
C ILE A 36 -3.85 10.07 -50.27
N ALA A 37 -2.79 9.30 -50.06
CA ALA A 37 -1.91 8.85 -51.15
C ALA A 37 -2.61 7.90 -52.13
N LYS A 38 -3.62 7.14 -51.66
CA LYS A 38 -4.36 6.19 -52.49
C LYS A 38 -5.56 6.80 -53.22
N ASP A 39 -6.20 7.82 -52.64
CA ASP A 39 -7.40 8.44 -53.23
C ASP A 39 -7.37 9.96 -53.01
N THR A 40 -6.68 10.67 -53.90
CA THR A 40 -6.51 12.13 -53.85
C THR A 40 -7.80 12.89 -54.20
N ALA A 41 -8.74 12.25 -54.91
CA ALA A 41 -10.01 12.87 -55.30
C ALA A 41 -10.96 13.08 -54.11
N ASN A 42 -10.85 12.26 -53.06
CA ASN A 42 -11.74 12.27 -51.89
C ASN A 42 -11.08 12.84 -50.61
N THR A 43 -10.05 13.68 -50.75
CA THR A 43 -9.28 14.24 -49.64
C THR A 43 -10.16 14.95 -48.58
N MET A 44 -11.24 15.64 -48.99
CA MET A 44 -12.18 16.29 -48.06
C MET A 44 -12.95 15.29 -47.18
N THR A 45 -13.32 14.13 -47.73
CA THR A 45 -13.99 13.07 -46.98
C THR A 45 -13.06 12.47 -45.94
N ILE A 46 -11.80 12.23 -46.31
CA ILE A 46 -10.77 11.71 -45.40
C ILE A 46 -10.52 12.71 -44.27
N PHE A 47 -10.40 14.00 -44.60
CA PHE A 47 -10.22 15.07 -43.61
C PHE A 47 -11.37 15.11 -42.59
N ASN A 48 -12.63 15.02 -43.05
CA ASN A 48 -13.80 15.03 -42.17
C ASN A 48 -13.90 13.82 -41.24
N ILE A 49 -13.31 12.67 -41.62
CA ILE A 49 -13.25 11.47 -40.78
C ILE A 49 -12.08 11.56 -39.78
N VAL A 50 -10.94 12.07 -40.22
CA VAL A 50 -9.71 12.13 -39.42
C VAL A 50 -9.75 13.23 -38.36
N LEU A 51 -10.38 14.37 -38.66
CA LEU A 51 -10.45 15.52 -37.75
C LEU A 51 -11.13 15.18 -36.39
N PRO A 52 -12.30 14.50 -36.34
CA PRO A 52 -12.88 14.04 -35.07
C PRO A 52 -11.99 13.06 -34.31
N VAL A 53 -11.30 12.15 -35.01
CA VAL A 53 -10.41 11.16 -34.37
C VAL A 53 -9.22 11.82 -33.70
N PHE A 54 -8.61 12.81 -34.37
CA PHE A 54 -7.56 13.63 -33.76
C PHE A 54 -8.10 14.46 -32.59
N ALA A 55 -9.27 15.08 -32.73
CA ALA A 55 -9.88 15.87 -31.66
C ALA A 55 -10.16 15.01 -30.41
N SER A 56 -10.67 13.79 -30.57
CA SER A 56 -10.89 12.87 -29.45
C SER A 56 -9.57 12.38 -28.82
N TRP A 57 -8.55 12.08 -29.63
CA TRP A 57 -7.23 11.67 -29.12
C TRP A 57 -6.56 12.81 -28.33
N VAL A 58 -6.53 14.03 -28.88
CA VAL A 58 -6.00 15.23 -28.20
C VAL A 58 -6.80 15.54 -26.93
N GLY A 59 -8.14 15.47 -27.00
CA GLY A 59 -9.00 15.70 -25.84
C GLY A 59 -8.73 14.73 -24.69
N THR A 60 -8.47 13.46 -25.01
CA THR A 60 -8.12 12.44 -24.00
C THR A 60 -6.76 12.73 -23.36
N ILE A 61 -5.76 13.15 -24.14
CA ILE A 61 -4.44 13.55 -23.63
C ILE A 61 -4.56 14.76 -22.70
N LEU A 62 -5.27 15.80 -23.11
CA LEU A 62 -5.45 17.00 -22.30
C LEU A 62 -6.22 16.70 -21.01
N ALA A 63 -7.27 15.88 -21.08
CA ALA A 63 -8.02 15.44 -19.90
C ALA A 63 -7.14 14.64 -18.92
N PHE A 64 -6.29 13.75 -19.43
CA PHE A 64 -5.33 13.01 -18.59
C PHE A 64 -4.28 13.94 -17.97
N TYR A 65 -3.70 14.84 -18.75
CA TYR A 65 -2.65 15.76 -18.31
C TYR A 65 -3.16 16.74 -17.25
N PHE A 66 -4.21 17.50 -17.58
CA PHE A 66 -4.80 18.45 -16.64
C PHE A 66 -5.51 17.77 -15.47
N GLY A 67 -6.08 16.59 -15.68
CA GLY A 67 -6.60 15.77 -14.59
C GLY A 67 -5.49 15.47 -13.57
N ARG A 68 -4.36 14.95 -14.04
CA ARG A 68 -3.21 14.64 -13.19
C ARG A 68 -2.65 15.86 -12.47
N GLU A 69 -2.43 16.97 -13.17
CA GLU A 69 -1.91 18.21 -12.58
C GLU A 69 -2.85 18.75 -11.51
N ASN A 70 -4.16 18.79 -11.78
CA ASN A 70 -5.17 19.21 -10.81
C ASN A 70 -5.18 18.30 -9.56
N PHE A 71 -5.04 16.98 -9.72
CA PHE A 71 -4.93 16.05 -8.59
C PHE A 71 -3.63 16.26 -7.78
N GLU A 72 -2.49 16.50 -8.45
CA GLU A 72 -1.22 16.78 -7.77
C GLU A 72 -1.27 18.11 -7.00
N SER A 73 -1.79 19.19 -7.60
CA SER A 73 -1.97 20.50 -6.95
C SER A 73 -2.98 20.48 -5.80
N ALA A 74 -4.09 19.74 -5.93
CA ALA A 74 -5.05 19.59 -4.83
C ALA A 74 -4.42 18.87 -3.62
N ASN A 75 -3.61 17.84 -3.87
CA ASN A 75 -2.89 17.13 -2.81
C ASN A 75 -1.80 17.97 -2.15
N GLN A 76 -1.16 18.89 -2.88
CA GLN A 76 -0.18 19.83 -2.32
C GLN A 76 -0.84 20.79 -1.33
N GLN A 77 -2.00 21.37 -1.68
CA GLN A 77 -2.75 22.25 -0.79
C GLN A 77 -3.16 21.57 0.52
N VAL A 78 -3.60 20.31 0.46
CA VAL A 78 -3.91 19.53 1.67
C VAL A 78 -2.67 19.32 2.54
N ARG A 79 -1.49 19.05 1.94
CA ARG A 79 -0.24 18.93 2.70
C ARG A 79 0.16 20.24 3.35
N GLU A 80 0.03 21.37 2.65
CA GLU A 80 0.30 22.69 3.22
C GLU A 80 -0.62 23.02 4.38
N LEU A 81 -1.91 22.68 4.29
CA LEU A 81 -2.86 22.86 5.38
C LEU A 81 -2.44 22.06 6.62
N VAL A 82 -2.06 20.78 6.45
CA VAL A 82 -1.56 19.95 7.56
C VAL A 82 -0.28 20.54 8.15
N GLN A 83 0.66 21.02 7.33
CA GLN A 83 1.91 21.62 7.79
C GLN A 83 1.70 22.90 8.61
N ARG A 84 0.63 23.65 8.35
CA ARG A 84 0.29 24.86 9.12
C ARG A 84 -0.33 24.55 10.49
N LEU A 85 -0.78 23.32 10.72
CA LEU A 85 -1.30 22.91 12.03
C LEU A 85 -0.15 22.77 13.02
N THR A 86 -0.38 23.22 14.25
CA THR A 86 0.50 22.92 15.38
C THR A 86 0.50 21.42 15.69
N PRO A 87 1.57 20.88 16.31
CA PRO A 87 1.59 19.47 16.74
C PRO A 87 0.37 19.09 17.61
N GLU A 88 -0.09 20.00 18.45
CA GLU A 88 -1.28 19.83 19.30
C GLU A 88 -2.57 19.71 18.50
N GLU A 89 -2.75 20.51 17.45
CA GLU A 89 -3.90 20.41 16.55
C GLU A 89 -3.87 19.12 15.74
N ARG A 90 -2.70 18.71 15.24
CA ARG A 90 -2.56 17.44 14.53
C ARG A 90 -2.83 16.24 15.43
N ALA A 91 -2.42 16.31 16.70
CA ALA A 91 -2.67 15.25 17.67
C ALA A 91 -4.17 15.03 17.95
N LYS A 92 -5.03 16.03 17.68
CA LYS A 92 -6.49 15.91 17.80
C LYS A 92 -7.15 15.20 16.60
N ALA A 93 -6.46 15.03 15.48
CA ALA A 93 -7.00 14.31 14.33
C ALA A 93 -7.27 12.84 14.68
N ASN A 94 -8.23 12.21 14.00
CA ASN A 94 -8.53 10.78 14.18
C ASN A 94 -7.47 9.90 13.52
N VAL A 95 -7.26 8.71 14.08
CA VAL A 95 -6.32 7.70 13.56
C VAL A 95 -6.59 7.32 12.10
N ILE A 96 -7.85 7.31 11.68
CA ILE A 96 -8.25 7.01 10.30
C ILE A 96 -7.64 7.95 9.25
N SER A 97 -7.27 9.18 9.63
CA SER A 97 -6.69 10.17 8.71
C SER A 97 -5.30 9.80 8.20
N ILE A 98 -4.58 8.96 8.95
CA ILE A 98 -3.21 8.56 8.60
C ILE A 98 -3.03 7.05 8.49
N MET A 99 -4.03 6.24 8.83
CA MET A 99 -3.88 4.79 8.81
C MET A 99 -3.59 4.24 7.42
N ARG A 100 -2.95 3.07 7.39
CA ARG A 100 -2.94 2.22 6.21
C ARG A 100 -4.15 1.30 6.31
N SER A 101 -5.08 1.45 5.39
CA SER A 101 -6.23 0.55 5.26
C SER A 101 -5.75 -0.88 5.06
N LEU A 102 -6.46 -1.85 5.65
CA LEU A 102 -6.19 -3.27 5.42
C LEU A 102 -6.38 -3.64 3.94
N LEU A 103 -7.29 -2.96 3.23
CA LEU A 103 -7.55 -3.17 1.80
C LEU A 103 -6.34 -2.84 0.91
N ASP A 104 -5.53 -1.86 1.33
CA ASP A 104 -4.36 -1.38 0.57
C ASP A 104 -3.03 -1.89 1.15
N THR A 105 -3.10 -2.83 2.10
CA THR A 105 -1.95 -3.35 2.84
C THR A 105 -1.73 -4.82 2.51
N VAL A 106 -0.46 -5.23 2.43
CA VAL A 106 -0.10 -6.65 2.41
C VAL A 106 -0.19 -7.19 3.84
N TYR A 107 -1.05 -8.18 4.06
CA TYR A 107 -1.18 -8.91 5.32
C TYR A 107 -1.11 -10.42 5.07
N PHE A 108 -0.92 -11.19 6.14
CA PHE A 108 -1.04 -12.64 6.16
C PHE A 108 -2.31 -13.02 6.91
N GLU A 109 -3.10 -13.91 6.34
CA GLU A 109 -4.31 -14.47 6.96
C GLU A 109 -4.07 -15.93 7.26
N ILE A 110 -4.32 -16.33 8.50
CA ILE A 110 -4.36 -17.74 8.89
C ILE A 110 -5.71 -18.30 8.43
N PRO A 111 -5.74 -19.26 7.50
CA PRO A 111 -7.00 -19.78 6.96
C PRO A 111 -7.86 -20.46 8.02
N ALA A 112 -9.18 -20.44 7.83
CA ALA A 112 -10.11 -21.14 8.71
C ALA A 112 -9.74 -22.63 8.86
N GLY A 113 -9.72 -23.11 10.10
CA GLY A 113 -9.34 -24.49 10.44
C GLY A 113 -7.83 -24.77 10.49
N LYS A 114 -6.98 -23.76 10.21
CA LYS A 114 -5.54 -23.82 10.47
C LYS A 114 -5.17 -23.01 11.70
N SER A 115 -4.00 -23.29 12.24
CA SER A 115 -3.41 -22.64 13.40
C SER A 115 -1.97 -22.19 13.11
N ASP A 116 -1.32 -21.54 14.07
CA ASP A 116 0.08 -21.12 13.97
C ASP A 116 1.05 -22.29 13.70
N GLN A 117 0.65 -23.53 14.02
CA GLN A 117 1.42 -24.74 13.75
C GLN A 117 1.43 -25.12 12.27
N ASP A 118 0.41 -24.71 11.52
CA ASP A 118 0.23 -25.09 10.12
C ASP A 118 0.89 -24.11 9.15
N ILE A 119 1.35 -22.96 9.67
CA ILE A 119 1.92 -21.86 8.89
C ILE A 119 3.44 -21.91 8.97
N LYS A 120 4.12 -22.03 7.83
CA LYS A 120 5.59 -21.99 7.79
C LYS A 120 6.11 -20.56 7.67
N LEU A 121 7.29 -20.30 8.24
CA LEU A 121 7.96 -18.99 8.09
C LEU A 121 8.29 -18.64 6.64
N GLN A 122 8.54 -19.64 5.79
CA GLN A 122 8.73 -19.43 4.35
C GLN A 122 7.54 -18.69 3.73
N GLU A 123 6.31 -19.04 4.12
CA GLU A 123 5.09 -18.40 3.59
C GLU A 123 5.02 -16.92 3.96
N LEU A 124 5.45 -16.58 5.18
CA LEU A 124 5.56 -15.19 5.65
C LEU A 124 6.67 -14.46 4.89
N ARG A 125 7.83 -15.10 4.72
CA ARG A 125 8.98 -14.51 4.00
C ARG A 125 8.63 -14.18 2.55
N ASP A 126 7.85 -15.04 1.90
CA ASP A 126 7.37 -14.82 0.53
C ASP A 126 6.45 -13.59 0.45
N LYS A 127 5.64 -13.32 1.49
CA LYS A 127 4.79 -12.11 1.57
C LYS A 127 5.60 -10.83 1.73
N PHE A 128 6.71 -10.86 2.47
CA PHE A 128 7.57 -9.68 2.61
C PHE A 128 8.15 -9.26 1.25
N GLY A 129 8.69 -10.22 0.50
CA GLY A 129 9.20 -10.04 -0.87
C GLY A 129 10.22 -8.89 -1.02
N GLY A 130 10.87 -8.47 0.07
CA GLY A 130 11.77 -7.31 0.14
C GLY A 130 11.11 -5.94 -0.05
N LYS A 131 9.77 -5.86 -0.07
CA LYS A 131 9.01 -4.62 -0.38
C LYS A 131 8.41 -3.95 0.85
N ILE A 132 8.10 -4.74 1.87
CA ILE A 132 7.54 -4.28 3.15
C ILE A 132 8.46 -4.75 4.27
N SER A 133 8.47 -4.04 5.39
CA SER A 133 9.26 -4.40 6.57
C SER A 133 8.41 -4.95 7.72
N ARG A 134 7.08 -4.81 7.61
CA ARG A 134 6.09 -5.19 8.62
C ARG A 134 4.95 -5.92 7.95
N LEU A 135 4.51 -7.03 8.54
CA LEU A 135 3.47 -7.90 8.03
C LEU A 135 2.43 -8.12 9.15
N PRO A 136 1.25 -7.51 9.04
CA PRO A 136 0.13 -7.85 9.88
C PRO A 136 -0.30 -9.30 9.69
N ILE A 137 -0.52 -10.02 10.78
CA ILE A 137 -1.10 -11.36 10.78
C ILE A 137 -2.49 -11.29 11.42
N VAL A 138 -3.48 -11.78 10.70
CA VAL A 138 -4.88 -11.87 11.12
C VAL A 138 -5.36 -13.32 11.03
N ASP A 139 -6.43 -13.66 11.73
CA ASP A 139 -7.15 -14.92 11.51
C ASP A 139 -8.18 -14.81 10.37
N ALA A 140 -8.96 -15.88 10.18
CA ALA A 140 -9.96 -16.00 9.14
C ALA A 140 -11.06 -14.92 9.25
N GLU A 141 -11.35 -14.46 10.47
CA GLU A 141 -12.29 -13.39 10.78
C GLU A 141 -11.69 -11.99 10.62
N LYS A 142 -10.43 -11.90 10.17
CA LYS A 142 -9.61 -10.67 10.08
C LYS A 142 -9.29 -10.06 11.43
N THR A 143 -9.42 -10.82 12.51
CA THR A 143 -9.09 -10.36 13.85
C THR A 143 -7.56 -10.32 14.00
N PRO A 144 -7.00 -9.24 14.55
CA PRO A 144 -5.56 -9.09 14.66
C PRO A 144 -4.89 -10.09 15.62
N LYS A 145 -3.89 -10.82 15.13
CA LYS A 145 -3.12 -11.82 15.90
C LYS A 145 -1.71 -11.34 16.24
N TYR A 146 -0.92 -10.97 15.23
CA TYR A 146 0.48 -10.60 15.37
C TYR A 146 0.87 -9.44 14.46
N MET A 147 1.97 -8.76 14.82
CA MET A 147 2.72 -7.90 13.90
C MET A 147 4.13 -8.45 13.76
N ILE A 148 4.47 -9.02 12.60
CA ILE A 148 5.79 -9.59 12.35
C ILE A 148 6.64 -8.61 11.55
N HIS A 149 7.89 -8.42 11.96
CA HIS A 149 8.86 -7.61 11.23
C HIS A 149 9.79 -8.50 10.43
N ASP A 150 10.17 -8.08 9.22
CA ASP A 150 11.05 -8.86 8.33
C ASP A 150 12.39 -9.20 8.99
N SER A 151 12.94 -8.23 9.74
CA SER A 151 14.18 -8.38 10.50
C SER A 151 14.09 -9.38 11.64
N SER A 152 12.89 -9.70 12.13
CA SER A 152 12.70 -10.71 13.17
C SER A 152 12.90 -12.13 12.62
N ILE A 153 12.47 -12.37 11.38
CA ILE A 153 12.74 -13.64 10.68
C ILE A 153 14.24 -13.76 10.40
N ASP A 154 14.90 -12.68 9.95
CA ASP A 154 16.35 -12.70 9.72
C ASP A 154 17.14 -12.97 11.01
N LYS A 155 16.75 -12.36 12.13
CA LYS A 155 17.34 -12.63 13.46
C LYS A 155 17.13 -14.07 13.91
N TYR A 156 15.93 -14.61 13.71
CA TYR A 156 15.63 -16.00 14.05
C TYR A 156 16.49 -16.98 13.27
N LYS A 157 16.68 -16.73 11.97
CA LYS A 157 17.58 -17.54 11.13
C LYS A 157 19.03 -17.45 11.58
N ALA A 158 19.51 -16.25 11.93
CA ALA A 158 20.86 -16.05 12.44
C ALA A 158 21.10 -16.79 13.77
N ALA A 159 20.04 -16.99 14.57
CA ALA A 159 20.07 -17.78 15.80
C ALA A 159 19.92 -19.30 15.57
N GLY A 160 19.91 -19.78 14.32
CA GLY A 160 19.83 -21.20 13.96
C GLY A 160 18.45 -21.70 13.55
N GLY A 161 17.42 -20.84 13.58
CA GLY A 161 16.08 -21.15 13.09
C GLY A 161 16.04 -21.39 11.58
N GLN A 162 15.03 -22.14 11.11
CA GLN A 162 14.86 -22.48 9.70
C GLN A 162 13.58 -21.85 9.14
N LEU A 163 13.50 -21.65 7.82
CA LEU A 163 12.28 -21.11 7.19
C LEU A 163 11.16 -22.15 7.10
N GLU A 164 11.52 -23.42 7.24
CA GLU A 164 10.61 -24.56 7.33
C GLU A 164 9.96 -24.68 8.71
N ASP A 165 10.47 -23.95 9.71
CA ASP A 165 9.86 -23.88 11.04
C ASP A 165 8.48 -23.22 10.98
N THR A 166 7.62 -23.61 11.93
CA THR A 166 6.25 -23.11 12.03
C THR A 166 6.21 -21.73 12.69
N LEU A 167 5.15 -20.97 12.44
CA LEU A 167 4.90 -19.71 13.09
C LEU A 167 4.82 -19.90 14.62
N GLU A 168 4.18 -20.96 15.10
CA GLU A 168 4.15 -21.27 16.53
C GLU A 168 5.56 -21.41 17.13
N LYS A 169 6.41 -22.22 16.51
CA LYS A 169 7.79 -22.44 16.98
C LYS A 169 8.58 -21.13 16.99
N PHE A 170 8.43 -20.33 15.94
CA PHE A 170 9.04 -19.00 15.86
C PHE A 170 8.61 -18.09 17.00
N ILE A 171 7.29 -17.97 17.25
CA ILE A 171 6.75 -17.12 18.32
C ILE A 171 7.25 -17.59 19.69
N ALA A 172 7.26 -18.91 19.94
CA ALA A 172 7.74 -19.49 21.19
C ALA A 172 9.23 -19.18 21.42
N THR A 173 10.10 -19.44 20.44
CA THR A 173 11.54 -19.16 20.56
C THR A 173 11.83 -17.67 20.70
N GLN A 174 11.13 -16.82 19.97
CA GLN A 174 11.32 -15.37 20.10
C GLN A 174 10.86 -14.85 21.47
N LYS A 175 9.77 -15.42 22.02
CA LYS A 175 9.31 -15.10 23.38
C LYS A 175 10.34 -15.46 24.43
N GLU A 176 11.01 -16.61 24.31
CA GLU A 176 12.15 -16.98 25.19
C GLU A 176 13.31 -16.00 25.09
N ALA A 177 13.54 -15.43 23.90
CA ALA A 177 14.52 -14.37 23.65
C ALA A 177 14.05 -12.95 24.06
N GLY A 178 12.84 -12.83 24.64
CA GLY A 178 12.28 -11.55 25.12
C GLY A 178 11.56 -10.72 24.05
N TYR A 179 11.31 -11.28 22.87
CA TYR A 179 10.54 -10.62 21.80
C TYR A 179 9.10 -11.14 21.77
N GLU A 180 8.13 -10.24 21.77
CA GLU A 180 6.71 -10.56 21.74
C GLU A 180 6.01 -9.76 20.63
N TYR A 181 5.20 -10.43 19.82
CA TYR A 181 4.58 -9.85 18.62
C TYR A 181 3.06 -9.67 18.70
N GLY A 182 2.47 -10.13 19.81
CA GLY A 182 1.02 -10.07 20.04
C GLY A 182 0.56 -8.74 20.63
N LEU A 183 -0.71 -8.72 21.04
CA LEU A 183 -1.35 -7.58 21.69
C LEU A 183 -0.57 -7.12 22.93
N ASN A 184 -0.45 -5.80 23.11
CA ASN A 184 0.25 -5.11 24.19
C ASN A 184 1.76 -5.40 24.25
N LYS A 185 2.36 -5.83 23.13
CA LYS A 185 3.80 -6.00 22.99
C LYS A 185 4.29 -5.65 21.59
N GLY A 186 3.77 -6.35 20.58
CA GLY A 186 4.05 -6.05 19.18
C GLY A 186 3.20 -4.89 18.68
N PHE A 187 1.94 -4.84 19.12
CA PHE A 187 1.00 -3.80 18.76
C PHE A 187 0.01 -3.48 19.88
N ILE A 188 -0.66 -2.34 19.77
CA ILE A 188 -1.85 -1.98 20.55
C ILE A 188 -3.07 -1.83 19.63
N VAL A 189 -4.27 -1.87 20.20
CA VAL A 189 -5.53 -1.67 19.45
C VAL A 189 -6.23 -0.40 19.91
N VAL A 190 -6.76 0.36 18.94
CA VAL A 190 -7.54 1.58 19.16
C VAL A 190 -8.75 1.62 18.23
N SER A 191 -9.78 2.39 18.62
CA SER A 191 -10.95 2.64 17.78
C SER A 191 -10.61 3.57 16.61
N GLU A 192 -11.33 3.45 15.50
CA GLU A 192 -11.34 4.43 14.40
C GLU A 192 -11.61 5.87 14.85
N GLN A 193 -12.36 6.04 15.94
CA GLN A 193 -12.68 7.36 16.51
C GLN A 193 -11.61 7.86 17.49
N ALA A 194 -10.56 7.08 17.74
CA ALA A 194 -9.47 7.51 18.61
C ALA A 194 -8.67 8.64 17.95
N THR A 195 -8.24 9.60 18.77
CA THR A 195 -7.32 10.65 18.33
C THR A 195 -5.89 10.13 18.24
N LEU A 196 -5.05 10.78 17.42
CA LEU A 196 -3.62 10.47 17.33
C LEU A 196 -2.90 10.66 18.68
N ALA A 197 -3.32 11.64 19.48
CA ALA A 197 -2.82 11.85 20.84
C ALA A 197 -3.10 10.62 21.74
N ALA A 198 -4.35 10.14 21.72
CA ALA A 198 -4.74 8.98 22.51
C ALA A 198 -4.00 7.71 22.06
N ALA A 199 -3.84 7.53 20.75
CA ALA A 199 -3.10 6.41 20.17
C ALA A 199 -1.62 6.46 20.54
N LYS A 200 -0.97 7.64 20.44
CA LYS A 200 0.44 7.85 20.85
C LYS A 200 0.63 7.54 22.33
N ARG A 201 -0.24 8.06 23.20
CA ARG A 201 -0.18 7.81 24.64
C ARG A 201 -0.28 6.31 24.97
N LYS A 202 -1.27 5.61 24.40
CA LYS A 202 -1.41 4.15 24.59
C LYS A 202 -0.19 3.39 24.09
N MET A 203 0.43 3.83 23.00
CA MET A 203 1.63 3.18 22.46
C MET A 203 2.83 3.40 23.38
N ASP A 204 2.97 4.60 23.95
CA ASP A 204 4.06 4.96 24.86
C ASP A 204 3.96 4.26 26.22
N GLU A 205 2.75 3.90 26.66
CA GLU A 205 2.50 3.12 27.87
C GLU A 205 3.04 1.68 27.78
N ILE A 206 3.23 1.16 26.56
CA ILE A 206 3.69 -0.20 26.32
C ILE A 206 5.15 -0.19 25.84
N PRO A 207 6.09 -0.68 26.68
CA PRO A 207 7.49 -0.78 26.28
C PRO A 207 7.65 -1.59 24.98
N SER A 208 8.44 -1.06 24.05
CA SER A 208 8.76 -1.68 22.76
C SER A 208 7.61 -1.82 21.76
N CYS A 209 6.41 -1.29 22.04
CA CYS A 209 5.33 -1.26 21.06
C CYS A 209 5.62 -0.25 19.95
N GLN A 210 5.55 -0.68 18.70
CA GLN A 210 5.84 0.16 17.54
C GLN A 210 4.69 0.28 16.55
N ASP A 211 3.63 -0.49 16.74
CA ASP A 211 2.56 -0.60 15.76
C ASP A 211 1.19 -0.47 16.44
N ILE A 212 0.25 0.17 15.77
CA ILE A 212 -1.10 0.44 16.26
C ILE A 212 -2.08 -0.16 15.27
N TYR A 213 -2.88 -1.11 15.71
CA TYR A 213 -4.02 -1.64 14.99
C TYR A 213 -5.28 -0.87 15.30
N ILE A 214 -6.12 -0.77 14.28
CA ILE A 214 -7.36 -0.01 14.32
C ILE A 214 -8.50 -0.96 14.02
N THR A 215 -9.44 -1.02 14.95
CA THR A 215 -10.72 -1.71 14.80
C THR A 215 -11.85 -0.68 14.97
N LYS A 216 -13.10 -1.08 14.74
CA LYS A 216 -14.22 -0.14 14.71
C LYS A 216 -14.42 0.49 16.10
N ASP A 217 -14.51 -0.33 17.14
CA ASP A 217 -14.71 0.12 18.52
C ASP A 217 -13.43 0.11 19.38
N GLY A 218 -12.33 -0.41 18.86
CA GLY A 218 -11.05 -0.54 19.57
C GLY A 218 -10.89 -1.83 20.35
N SER A 219 -11.81 -2.78 20.20
CA SER A 219 -11.70 -4.15 20.68
C SER A 219 -10.68 -4.94 19.85
N PRO A 220 -9.84 -5.79 20.48
CA PRO A 220 -8.93 -6.68 19.78
C PRO A 220 -9.63 -7.85 19.10
N ASP A 221 -10.90 -8.13 19.43
CA ASP A 221 -11.68 -9.24 18.87
C ASP A 221 -12.47 -8.84 17.61
N GLU A 222 -12.36 -7.57 17.20
CA GLU A 222 -12.99 -7.08 15.97
C GLU A 222 -12.08 -7.19 14.75
N PRO A 223 -12.65 -7.27 13.54
CA PRO A 223 -11.91 -7.21 12.29
C PRO A 223 -11.00 -5.96 12.21
N LEU A 224 -9.75 -6.19 11.83
CA LEU A 224 -8.76 -5.15 11.59
C LEU A 224 -9.18 -4.27 10.40
N THR A 225 -9.33 -2.97 10.61
CA THR A 225 -9.67 -2.02 9.53
C THR A 225 -8.44 -1.35 8.96
N GLY A 226 -7.41 -1.13 9.78
CA GLY A 226 -6.14 -0.56 9.36
C GLY A 226 -5.09 -0.52 10.45
N TRP A 227 -3.91 0.01 10.11
CA TRP A 227 -2.81 0.12 11.06
C TRP A 227 -1.90 1.33 10.84
N ILE A 228 -1.17 1.71 11.88
CA ILE A 228 -0.22 2.82 11.90
C ILE A 228 1.08 2.36 12.56
N SER A 229 2.22 2.56 11.89
CA SER A 229 3.55 2.41 12.51
C SER A 229 3.95 3.65 13.30
N ASN A 230 4.78 3.49 14.33
CA ASN A 230 5.40 4.56 15.11
C ASN A 230 6.08 5.64 14.23
N LEU A 231 6.80 5.25 13.18
CA LEU A 231 7.46 6.18 12.27
C LEU A 231 6.46 7.08 11.53
N ARG A 232 5.33 6.51 11.12
CA ARG A 232 4.27 7.25 10.43
C ARG A 232 3.55 8.20 11.38
N LEU A 233 3.29 7.75 12.60
CA LEU A 233 2.70 8.57 13.65
C LEU A 233 3.60 9.74 14.02
N ALA A 234 4.88 9.48 14.31
CA ALA A 234 5.88 10.49 14.64
C ALA A 234 6.02 11.50 13.51
N LYS A 235 6.22 11.03 12.27
CA LYS A 235 6.32 11.91 11.09
C LYS A 235 5.12 12.83 10.94
N TYR A 236 3.90 12.37 11.21
CA TYR A 236 2.72 13.22 11.09
C TYR A 236 2.63 14.27 12.21
N LEU A 237 2.95 13.87 13.44
CA LEU A 237 2.91 14.75 14.60
C LEU A 237 4.02 15.81 14.60
N GLU A 238 5.19 15.50 14.02
CA GLU A 238 6.39 16.35 14.01
C GLU A 238 6.62 17.16 12.72
N ALA A 239 5.83 16.92 11.66
CA ALA A 239 5.97 17.58 10.34
C ALA A 239 5.74 19.10 10.32
#